data_AF-A0A2U3QRF2-F1
#
_entry.id   AF-A0A2U3QRF2-F1
#
_cell.length_a   1.000
_cell.length_b   1.000
_cell.length_c   1.000
_cell.angle_alpha   90.00
_cell.angle_beta   90.00
_cell.angle_gamma   90.00
#
_symmetry.space_group_name_H-M   'P 1'
#
loop_
_entity.id
_entity.type
_entity.pdbx_description
1 polymer ?
#
loop_
_entity_poly.entity_id
_entity_poly.type
_entity_poly.pdbx_seq_one_letter_code
_entity_poly.pdbx_strand_id
1 'polypeptide(L)' 'MLSNNNTTFIRDLYKDFFITHIGVTYSINEQRNTVNELIITNYN' A
#
# COMPACT_ATOMS: atom_id res chain seq x y z
N MET A 1 -1.75 11.57 -3.35
CA MET A 1 -1.96 10.12 -3.36
C MET A 1 -0.61 9.43 -3.47
N LEU A 2 -0.35 8.42 -2.64
CA LEU A 2 0.90 7.66 -2.57
C LEU A 2 0.57 6.16 -2.39
N SER A 3 1.27 5.27 -3.09
CA SER A 3 1.23 3.82 -2.80
C SER A 3 2.50 3.39 -2.05
N ASN A 4 2.38 2.47 -1.10
CA ASN A 4 3.53 1.92 -0.38
C ASN A 4 3.25 0.54 0.22
N ASN A 5 4.30 -0.14 0.70
CA ASN A 5 4.20 -1.45 1.32
C ASN A 5 3.49 -1.37 2.69
N ASN A 6 2.69 -2.39 3.02
CA ASN A 6 1.95 -2.48 4.27
C ASN A 6 2.83 -2.90 5.46
N THR A 7 3.69 -1.98 5.89
CA THR A 7 4.54 -2.14 7.08
C THR A 7 4.05 -1.29 8.24
N THR A 8 4.40 -1.67 9.47
CA THR A 8 4.05 -0.88 10.68
C THR A 8 4.64 0.53 10.61
N PHE A 9 5.90 0.66 10.16
CA PHE A 9 6.55 1.96 10.00
C PHE A 9 5.76 2.90 9.07
N ILE A 10 5.28 2.40 7.93
CA ILE A 10 4.51 3.22 6.99
C ILE A 10 3.15 3.59 7.57
N ARG A 11 2.46 2.66 8.25
CA ARG A 11 1.16 2.96 8.89
C ARG A 11 1.31 4.03 9.98
N ASP A 12 2.38 3.97 10.77
CA ASP A 12 2.62 4.95 11.82
C ASP A 12 3.01 6.31 11.27
N LEU A 13 3.83 6.34 10.21
CA LEU A 13 4.25 7.58 9.53
C LEU A 13 3.08 8.36 8.93
N TYR A 14 2.06 7.67 8.44
CA TYR A 14 0.88 8.26 7.80
C TYR A 14 -0.41 8.05 8.58
N LYS A 15 -0.34 7.83 9.90
CA LYS A 15 -1.49 7.51 10.75
C LYS A 15 -2.63 8.54 10.71
N ASP A 16 -2.31 9.79 10.36
CA ASP A 16 -3.25 10.91 10.30
C ASP A 16 -3.84 11.12 8.88
N PHE A 17 -3.54 10.23 7.93
CA PHE A 17 -4.06 10.23 6.56
C PHE A 17 -5.09 9.11 6.35
N PHE A 18 -5.84 9.19 5.25
CA PHE A 18 -6.72 8.10 4.85
C PHE A 18 -5.88 6.97 4.23
N ILE A 19 -6.00 5.77 4.79
CA ILE A 19 -5.25 4.58 4.39
C ILE A 19 -6.23 3.52 3.88
N THR A 20 -6.05 3.10 2.63
CA THR A 20 -6.78 1.97 2.04
C THR A 20 -5.83 0.79 1.86
N HIS A 21 -6.20 -0.37 2.39
CA HIS A 21 -5.45 -1.61 2.20
C HIS A 21 -5.87 -2.28 0.90
N ILE A 22 -4.89 -2.65 0.08
CA ILE A 22 -5.13 -3.31 -1.21
C ILE A 22 -4.22 -4.53 -1.37
N GLY A 23 -4.75 -5.56 -2.04
CA GLY A 23 -3.93 -6.66 -2.57
C GLY A 23 -3.54 -6.35 -4.01
N VAL A 24 -2.25 -6.28 -4.29
CA VAL A 24 -1.72 -6.04 -5.64
C VAL A 24 -1.04 -7.32 -6.13
N THR A 25 -1.39 -7.76 -7.34
CA THR A 25 -0.68 -8.85 -8.00
C THR A 25 0.28 -8.27 -9.02
N TYR A 26 1.57 -8.33 -8.70
CA TYR A 26 2.63 -7.95 -9.64
C TYR A 26 2.96 -9.12 -10.55
N SER A 27 3.04 -8.85 -11.85
CA SER A 27 3.56 -9.81 -12.84
C SER A 27 4.99 -9.41 -13.22
N ILE A 28 5.92 -9.61 -12.29
CA ILE A 28 7.35 -9.34 -12.53
C ILE A 28 8.01 -10.67 -12.89
N ASN A 29 8.69 -10.72 -14.03
CA ASN A 29 9.41 -11.90 -14.53
C ASN A 29 8.54 -13.16 -14.65
N GLU A 30 7.32 -13.02 -15.20
CA GLU A 30 6.33 -14.11 -15.37
C GLU A 30 5.83 -14.76 -14.06
N GLN A 31 6.35 -14.34 -12.90
CA GLN A 31 5.89 -14.77 -11.59
C GLN A 31 4.83 -13.80 -11.07
N ARG A 32 3.69 -14.35 -10.66
CA ARG A 32 2.61 -13.59 -10.01
C ARG A 32 2.86 -13.57 -8.51
N ASN A 33 3.34 -12.43 -8.02
CA ASN A 33 3.51 -12.21 -6.58
C ASN A 33 2.37 -11.33 -6.08
N THR A 34 1.61 -11.84 -5.12
CA THR A 34 0.57 -11.06 -4.43
C THR A 34 1.20 -10.37 -3.22
N VAL A 35 1.07 -9.04 -3.17
CA VAL A 35 1.65 -8.21 -2.12
C VAL A 35 0.54 -7.34 -1.53
N ASN A 36 0.60 -7.13 -0.22
CA ASN A 36 -0.28 -6.21 0.48
C ASN A 36 0.32 -4.80 0.47
N GLU A 37 -0.40 -3.85 -0.12
CA GLU A 37 -0.01 -2.46 -0.19
C GLU A 37 -1.03 -1.54 0.49
N LEU A 38 -0.62 -0.29 0.65
CA LEU A 38 -1.39 0.81 1.19
C LEU A 38 -1.50 1.89 0.13
N ILE A 39 -2.71 2.34 -0.15
CA ILE A 39 -2.97 3.63 -0.81
C ILE A 39 -3.21 4.67 0.29
N ILE A 40 -2.45 5.75 0.25
CA ILE A 40 -2.51 6.85 1.20
C ILE A 40 -2.99 8.11 0.49
N THR A 41 -4.07 8.71 0.98
CA THR A 41 -4.66 9.97 0.47
C THR A 41 -4.86 10.99 1.59
N ASN A 42 -4.80 12.27 1.23
CA ASN A 42 -5.08 13.40 2.12
C ASN A 42 -6.50 13.97 1.89
N TYR A 43 -7.35 13.17 1.27
CA TYR A 43 -8.76 13.46 0.97
C TYR A 43 -9.54 12.14 1.07
N ASN A 44 -10.85 12.28 1.31
CA ASN A 44 -11.81 11.17 1.26
C ASN A 44 -12.26 10.89 -0.17
#